data_AF-A0A0Q7LJQ3-F1
#
_entry.id   AF-A0A0Q7LJQ3-F1
#
_cell.length_a   1.000
_cell.length_b   1.000
_cell.length_c   1.000
_cell.angle_alpha   90.00
_cell.angle_beta   90.00
_cell.angle_gamma   90.00
#
_symmetry.space_group_name_H-M   'P 1'
#
loop_
_entity.id
_entity.type
_entity.pdbx_description
1 polymer ?
#
loop_
_entity_poly.entity_id
_entity_poly.type
_entity_poly.pdbx_seq_one_letter_code
_entity_poly.pdbx_strand_id
1 'polypeptide(L)'
;MNTDLAGLMEALRRTLSDAVAPELTSDVARGQLAAVHDILGKLAGMAVWDPQPLQAQATALREGTRRFAERVARAGLSLPAAPEAADLPGAEARVRELTDWLDQQGPSLPRDTEVELDTILLHALREQLLIERKRIPLTDFSAMTAAASKD
;
A
#
# COMPACT_ATOMS: atom_id res chain seq x y z
N MET A 1 1.62 -2.22 16.12
CA MET A 1 1.34 -0.84 16.54
C MET A 1 1.24 0.00 15.29
N ASN A 2 0.03 0.26 14.80
CA ASN A 2 -0.19 1.12 13.65
C ASN A 2 -0.29 2.54 14.20
N THR A 3 0.85 3.20 14.32
CA THR A 3 0.91 4.55 14.88
C THR A 3 0.29 5.49 13.87
N ASP A 4 -0.88 6.07 14.20
CA ASP A 4 -1.52 7.12 13.41
C ASP A 4 -0.63 8.36 13.41
N LEU A 5 0.33 8.38 12.49
CA LEU A 5 1.36 9.42 12.39
C LEU A 5 0.74 10.78 12.06
N ALA A 6 -0.36 10.80 11.29
CA ALA A 6 -1.14 12.01 11.05
C ALA A 6 -1.76 12.53 12.37
N GLY A 7 -2.35 11.62 13.16
CA GLY A 7 -2.83 11.94 14.51
C GLY A 7 -1.73 12.44 15.45
N LEU A 8 -0.53 11.85 15.40
CA LEU A 8 0.63 12.31 16.18
C LEU A 8 1.13 13.69 15.75
N MET A 9 1.20 13.95 14.44
CA MET A 9 1.60 15.26 13.93
C MET A 9 0.61 16.34 14.31
N GLU A 10 -0.69 16.03 14.28
CA GLU A 10 -1.71 16.96 14.73
C GLU A 10 -1.68 17.18 16.26
N ALA A 11 -1.34 16.14 17.04
CA ALA A 11 -1.12 16.28 18.48
C ALA A 11 0.11 17.16 18.79
N LEU A 12 1.21 16.98 18.06
CA LEU A 12 2.41 17.82 18.14
C LEU A 12 2.10 19.27 17.76
N ARG A 13 1.35 19.48 16.68
CA ARG A 13 0.93 20.80 16.21
C ARG A 13 0.11 21.54 17.27
N ARG A 14 -0.86 20.87 17.88
CA ARG A 14 -1.65 21.43 18.99
C ARG A 14 -0.78 21.77 20.19
N THR A 15 0.10 20.87 20.59
CA THR A 15 1.03 21.10 21.72
C THR A 15 1.91 22.32 21.49
N LEU A 16 2.43 22.48 20.27
CA LEU A 16 3.24 23.64 19.89
C LEU A 16 2.44 24.96 19.89
N SER A 17 1.17 24.94 19.47
CA SER A 17 0.29 26.11 19.54
C SER A 17 -0.11 26.47 20.97
N ASP A 18 -0.43 25.48 21.79
CA ASP A 18 -1.07 25.72 23.09
C ASP A 18 -0.05 25.98 24.19
N ALA A 19 1.12 25.30 24.15
CA ALA A 19 2.12 25.39 25.21
C ALA A 19 3.32 26.28 24.82
N VAL A 20 3.75 26.25 23.56
CA VAL A 20 4.99 26.91 23.14
C VAL A 20 4.73 28.31 22.58
N ALA A 21 3.73 28.48 21.70
CA ALA A 21 3.44 29.76 21.07
C ALA A 21 3.23 30.94 22.05
N PRO A 22 2.54 30.78 23.20
CA PRO A 22 2.33 31.87 24.15
C PRO A 22 3.61 32.36 24.84
N GLU A 23 4.64 31.51 24.94
CA GLU A 23 5.91 31.84 25.59
C GLU A 23 6.90 32.55 24.64
N LEU A 24 6.60 32.59 23.34
CA LEU A 24 7.48 33.18 22.34
C LEU A 24 7.32 34.70 22.23
N THR A 25 8.26 35.43 22.84
CA THR A 25 8.29 36.90 22.82
C THR A 25 8.92 37.49 21.55
N SER A 26 9.82 36.78 20.89
CA SER A 26 10.53 37.23 19.69
C SER A 26 9.78 36.94 18.39
N ASP A 27 9.74 37.91 17.48
CA ASP A 27 9.21 37.73 16.12
C ASP A 27 9.94 36.62 15.36
N VAL A 28 11.26 36.48 15.56
CA VAL A 28 12.07 35.43 14.93
C VAL A 28 11.64 34.04 15.41
N ALA A 29 11.41 33.89 16.72
CA ALA A 29 10.98 32.61 17.29
C ALA A 29 9.57 32.24 16.83
N ARG A 30 8.65 33.22 16.75
CA ARG A 30 7.31 33.02 16.18
C ARG A 30 7.37 32.62 14.71
N GLY A 31 8.28 33.21 13.93
CA GLY A 31 8.52 32.83 12.53
C GLY A 31 9.04 31.39 12.39
N GLN A 32 9.97 30.96 13.25
CA GLN A 32 10.46 29.57 13.27
C GLN A 32 9.36 28.59 13.64
N LEU A 33 8.51 28.92 14.63
CA LEU A 33 7.37 28.09 14.99
C LEU A 33 6.40 27.95 13.81
N ALA A 34 6.08 29.04 13.11
CA ALA A 34 5.22 29.00 11.92
C ALA A 34 5.79 28.08 10.82
N ALA A 35 7.12 28.11 10.61
CA ALA A 35 7.78 27.20 9.67
C ALA A 35 7.69 25.72 10.10
N VAL A 36 7.83 25.43 11.40
CA VAL A 36 7.62 24.07 11.93
C VAL A 36 6.18 23.61 11.73
N HIS A 37 5.19 24.49 11.97
CA HIS A 37 3.78 24.19 11.71
C HIS A 37 3.51 23.87 10.23
N ASP A 38 4.12 24.63 9.31
CA ASP A 38 4.01 24.40 7.88
C ASP A 38 4.62 23.05 7.46
N ILE A 39 5.80 22.72 7.98
CA ILE A 39 6.45 21.42 7.75
C ILE A 39 5.59 20.27 8.29
N LEU A 40 5.09 20.37 9.53
CA LEU A 40 4.22 19.34 10.11
C LEU A 40 2.92 19.19 9.33
N GLY A 41 2.33 20.28 8.84
CA GLY A 41 1.14 20.26 7.99
C GLY A 41 1.41 19.58 6.64
N LYS A 42 2.54 19.88 6.01
CA LYS A 42 2.98 19.23 4.76
C LYS A 42 3.19 17.74 4.95
N LEU A 43 3.88 17.35 6.02
CA LEU A 43 4.16 15.95 6.34
C LEU A 43 2.86 15.18 6.67
N ALA A 44 1.95 15.76 7.45
CA ALA A 44 0.64 15.17 7.74
C ALA A 44 -0.21 14.97 6.46
N GLY A 45 -0.03 15.81 5.44
CA GLY A 45 -0.70 15.70 4.14
C GLY A 45 -0.06 14.74 3.14
N MET A 46 1.09 14.12 3.46
CA MET A 46 1.76 13.20 2.52
C MET A 46 1.01 11.87 2.39
N ALA A 47 0.51 11.58 1.19
CA ALA A 47 -0.19 10.35 0.83
C ALA A 47 0.63 9.05 1.03
N VAL A 48 1.96 9.15 1.17
CA VAL A 48 2.84 8.03 1.51
C VAL A 48 2.46 7.40 2.86
N TRP A 49 1.84 8.19 3.76
CA TRP A 49 1.53 7.78 5.14
C TRP A 49 0.06 7.45 5.38
N ASP A 50 -0.79 7.63 4.37
CA ASP A 50 -2.16 7.14 4.43
C ASP A 50 -2.14 5.59 4.44
N PRO A 51 -2.71 4.93 5.46
CA PRO A 51 -2.80 3.48 5.47
C PRO A 51 -3.85 2.94 4.48
N GLN A 52 -4.78 3.76 3.99
CA GLN A 52 -5.88 3.31 3.15
C GLN A 52 -5.42 2.66 1.84
N PRO A 53 -4.44 3.20 1.09
CA PRO A 53 -3.94 2.55 -0.11
C PRO A 53 -3.30 1.18 0.16
N LEU A 54 -2.56 1.02 1.26
CA LEU A 54 -1.97 -0.27 1.64
C LEU A 54 -3.05 -1.29 2.01
N GLN A 55 -4.09 -0.85 2.75
CA GLN A 55 -5.24 -1.70 3.08
C GLN A 55 -6.05 -2.08 1.84
N ALA A 56 -6.22 -1.15 0.89
CA ALA A 56 -6.89 -1.40 -0.37
C ALA A 56 -6.10 -2.41 -1.23
N GLN A 57 -4.77 -2.29 -1.29
CA GLN A 57 -3.91 -3.26 -1.97
C GLN A 57 -4.02 -4.65 -1.33
N ALA A 58 -3.91 -4.75 -0.01
CA ALA A 58 -4.07 -6.01 0.71
C ALA A 58 -5.45 -6.64 0.44
N THR A 59 -6.50 -5.83 0.37
CA THR A 59 -7.86 -6.29 0.07
C THR A 59 -7.99 -6.81 -1.37
N ALA A 60 -7.41 -6.12 -2.35
CA ALA A 60 -7.40 -6.57 -3.74
C ALA A 60 -6.71 -7.93 -3.90
N LEU A 61 -5.54 -8.09 -3.26
CA LEU A 61 -4.82 -9.36 -3.27
C LEU A 61 -5.60 -10.47 -2.55
N ARG A 62 -6.15 -10.22 -1.35
CA ARG A 62 -6.99 -11.19 -0.62
C ARG A 62 -8.16 -11.68 -1.47
N GLU A 63 -8.89 -10.77 -2.09
CA GLU A 63 -10.03 -11.10 -2.94
C GLU A 63 -9.60 -11.95 -4.15
N GLY A 64 -8.46 -11.64 -4.77
CA GLY A 64 -7.85 -12.48 -5.80
C GLY A 64 -7.52 -13.89 -5.31
N THR A 65 -6.86 -14.01 -4.14
CA THR A 65 -6.51 -15.31 -3.55
C THR A 65 -7.75 -16.14 -3.18
N ARG A 66 -8.84 -15.49 -2.75
CA ARG A 66 -10.14 -16.14 -2.48
C ARG A 66 -10.76 -16.70 -3.75
N ARG A 67 -10.81 -15.91 -4.83
CA ARG A 67 -11.32 -16.37 -6.14
C ARG A 67 -10.49 -17.52 -6.70
N PHE A 68 -9.17 -17.46 -6.53
CA PHE A 68 -8.26 -18.53 -6.90
C PHE A 68 -8.60 -19.82 -6.13
N ALA A 69 -8.74 -19.73 -4.80
CA ALA A 69 -9.10 -20.87 -3.97
C ALA A 69 -10.46 -21.48 -4.32
N GLU A 70 -11.47 -20.64 -4.56
CA GLU A 70 -12.79 -21.10 -5.03
C GLU A 70 -12.70 -21.82 -6.37
N ARG A 71 -11.88 -21.31 -7.29
CA ARG A 71 -11.70 -21.92 -8.60
C ARG A 71 -10.97 -23.26 -8.52
N VAL A 72 -9.97 -23.37 -7.65
CA VAL A 72 -9.24 -24.60 -7.34
C VAL A 72 -10.16 -25.63 -6.71
N ALA A 73 -10.99 -25.22 -5.73
CA ALA A 73 -11.96 -26.11 -5.09
C ALA A 73 -13.00 -26.65 -6.10
N ARG A 74 -13.47 -25.84 -7.05
CA ARG A 74 -14.36 -26.28 -8.14
C ARG A 74 -13.71 -27.30 -9.08
N ALA A 75 -12.39 -27.26 -9.23
CA ALA A 75 -11.63 -28.27 -9.97
C ALA A 75 -11.41 -29.57 -9.17
N GLY A 76 -11.88 -29.66 -7.92
CA GLY A 76 -11.63 -30.81 -7.05
C GLY A 76 -10.20 -30.91 -6.52
N LEU A 77 -9.44 -29.81 -6.59
CA LEU A 77 -8.05 -29.73 -6.18
C LEU A 77 -7.94 -29.08 -4.80
N SER A 78 -6.82 -29.32 -4.11
CA SER A 78 -6.56 -28.79 -2.77
C SER A 78 -5.37 -27.86 -2.77
N LEU A 79 -5.51 -26.72 -2.07
CA LEU A 79 -4.42 -25.77 -1.86
C LEU A 79 -3.71 -26.02 -0.54
N PRO A 80 -2.43 -25.58 -0.43
CA PRO A 80 -1.76 -25.48 0.85
C PRO A 80 -2.58 -24.60 1.80
N ALA A 81 -2.82 -25.09 3.01
CA ALA A 81 -3.44 -24.31 4.07
C ALA A 81 -2.54 -23.12 4.42
N ALA A 82 -3.13 -21.93 4.46
CA ALA A 82 -2.44 -20.72 4.89
C ALA A 82 -3.39 -19.89 5.76
N PRO A 83 -2.86 -19.19 6.78
CA PRO A 83 -3.65 -18.24 7.54
C PRO A 83 -4.13 -17.11 6.64
N GLU A 84 -5.28 -16.52 6.97
CA GLU A 84 -5.77 -15.36 6.25
C GLU A 84 -4.84 -14.17 6.48
N ALA A 85 -4.37 -13.56 5.39
CA ALA A 85 -3.44 -12.45 5.45
C ALA A 85 -4.12 -11.17 5.96
N ALA A 86 -3.71 -10.67 7.12
CA ALA A 86 -4.25 -9.44 7.69
C ALA A 86 -3.73 -8.18 6.97
N ASP A 87 -2.49 -8.21 6.48
CA ASP A 87 -1.76 -7.07 5.91
C ASP A 87 -1.26 -7.33 4.48
N LEU A 88 -0.68 -6.29 3.88
CA LEU A 88 -0.17 -6.35 2.50
C LEU A 88 0.98 -7.37 2.35
N PRO A 89 2.02 -7.38 3.21
CA PRO A 89 3.10 -8.37 3.09
C PRO A 89 2.61 -9.81 3.17
N GLY A 90 1.66 -10.11 4.07
CA GLY A 90 1.04 -11.43 4.13
C GLY A 90 0.27 -11.78 2.86
N ALA A 91 -0.45 -10.81 2.27
CA ALA A 91 -1.22 -11.04 1.06
C ALA A 91 -0.31 -11.23 -0.17
N GLU A 92 0.80 -10.50 -0.26
CA GLU A 92 1.83 -10.67 -1.29
C GLU A 92 2.53 -12.02 -1.17
N ALA A 93 2.87 -12.45 0.06
CA ALA A 93 3.44 -13.77 0.31
C ALA A 93 2.47 -14.86 -0.15
N ARG A 94 1.18 -14.71 0.15
CA ARG A 94 0.17 -15.67 -0.29
C ARG A 94 0.04 -15.74 -1.81
N VAL A 95 0.06 -14.61 -2.51
CA VAL A 95 0.04 -14.60 -3.99
C VAL A 95 1.26 -15.32 -4.55
N ARG A 96 2.46 -15.10 -3.99
CA ARG A 96 3.67 -15.80 -4.41
C ARG A 96 3.55 -17.32 -4.24
N GLU A 97 3.05 -17.79 -3.10
CA GLU A 97 2.80 -19.22 -2.87
C GLU A 97 1.83 -19.82 -3.90
N LEU A 98 0.79 -19.08 -4.28
CA LEU A 98 -0.18 -19.55 -5.27
C LEU A 98 0.39 -19.55 -6.70
N THR A 99 1.25 -18.57 -7.03
CA THR A 99 2.02 -18.58 -8.28
C THR A 99 2.95 -19.79 -8.32
N ASP A 100 3.75 -20.02 -7.27
CA ASP A 100 4.66 -21.15 -7.19
C ASP A 100 3.90 -22.49 -7.28
N TRP A 101 2.72 -22.58 -6.64
CA TRP A 101 1.84 -23.74 -6.75
C TRP A 101 1.31 -23.93 -8.17
N LEU A 102 0.89 -22.85 -8.85
CA LEU A 102 0.40 -22.91 -10.22
C LEU A 102 1.51 -23.33 -11.20
N ASP A 103 2.73 -22.83 -11.01
CA ASP A 103 3.88 -23.22 -11.84
C ASP A 103 4.21 -24.71 -11.68
N GLN A 104 4.07 -25.25 -10.47
CA GLN A 104 4.31 -26.66 -10.19
C GLN A 104 3.18 -27.57 -10.67
N GLN A 105 1.92 -27.16 -10.49
CA GLN A 105 0.75 -27.99 -10.83
C GLN A 105 0.28 -27.80 -12.27
N GLY A 106 0.56 -26.64 -12.88
CA GLY A 106 0.12 -26.22 -14.21
C GLY A 106 0.23 -27.30 -15.28
N PRO A 107 1.38 -27.98 -15.43
CA PRO A 107 1.54 -29.05 -16.42
C PRO A 107 0.58 -30.24 -16.28
N SER A 108 0.00 -30.43 -15.08
CA SER A 108 -0.97 -31.50 -14.78
C SER A 108 -2.44 -31.04 -14.81
N LEU A 109 -2.67 -29.72 -14.94
CA LEU A 109 -4.01 -29.15 -14.97
C LEU A 109 -4.59 -29.20 -16.39
N PRO A 110 -5.93 -29.30 -16.52
CA PRO A 110 -6.58 -28.96 -17.77
C PRO A 110 -6.24 -27.52 -18.16
N ARG A 111 -5.87 -27.31 -19.43
CA ARG A 111 -5.40 -26.01 -19.94
C ARG A 111 -6.34 -24.85 -19.62
N ASP A 112 -7.65 -25.05 -19.73
CA ASP A 112 -8.63 -24.01 -19.40
C ASP A 112 -8.61 -23.64 -17.91
N THR A 113 -8.33 -24.61 -17.04
CA THR A 113 -8.20 -24.36 -15.60
C THR A 113 -6.91 -23.62 -15.28
N GLU A 114 -5.78 -24.02 -15.88
CA GLU A 114 -4.51 -23.31 -15.74
C GLU A 114 -4.64 -21.83 -16.15
N VAL A 115 -5.22 -21.57 -17.33
CA VAL A 115 -5.39 -20.21 -17.87
C VAL A 115 -6.32 -19.37 -16.99
N GLU A 116 -7.42 -19.94 -16.49
CA GLU A 116 -8.34 -19.21 -15.60
C GLU A 116 -7.67 -18.86 -14.28
N LEU A 117 -6.86 -19.76 -13.72
CA LEU A 117 -6.13 -19.53 -12.48
C LEU A 117 -5.04 -18.45 -12.63
N ASP A 118 -4.28 -18.50 -13.73
CA ASP A 118 -3.30 -17.47 -14.07
C ASP A 118 -3.97 -16.08 -14.23
N THR A 119 -5.09 -16.05 -14.95
CA THR A 119 -5.87 -14.82 -15.16
C THR A 119 -6.34 -14.19 -13.85
N ILE A 120 -6.75 -15.00 -12.87
CA ILE A 120 -7.14 -14.52 -11.54
C ILE A 120 -5.96 -13.85 -10.83
N LEU A 121 -4.77 -14.48 -10.84
CA LEU A 121 -3.58 -13.92 -10.20
C LEU A 121 -3.14 -12.62 -10.88
N LEU A 122 -3.09 -12.60 -12.21
CA LEU A 122 -2.75 -11.40 -12.98
C LEU A 122 -3.73 -10.26 -12.73
N HIS A 123 -5.02 -10.54 -12.64
CA HIS A 123 -6.02 -9.52 -12.32
C HIS A 123 -5.80 -8.94 -10.92
N ALA A 124 -5.54 -9.77 -9.92
CA ALA A 124 -5.27 -9.31 -8.55
C ALA A 124 -4.03 -8.40 -8.48
N LEU A 125 -2.94 -8.78 -9.15
CA LEU A 125 -1.72 -7.98 -9.24
C LEU A 125 -1.96 -6.65 -9.96
N ARG A 126 -2.74 -6.65 -11.05
CA ARG A 126 -3.10 -5.42 -11.77
C ARG A 126 -3.90 -4.46 -10.89
N GLU A 127 -4.88 -4.95 -10.13
CA GLU A 127 -5.65 -4.12 -9.20
C GLU A 127 -4.76 -3.51 -8.10
N GLN A 128 -3.83 -4.30 -7.55
CA GLN A 128 -2.84 -3.82 -6.59
C GLN A 128 -1.97 -2.70 -7.18
N LEU A 129 -1.44 -2.86 -8.39
CA LEU A 129 -0.65 -1.85 -9.09
C LEU A 129 -1.46 -0.59 -9.43
N LEU A 130 -2.74 -0.71 -9.77
CA LEU A 130 -3.61 0.43 -10.03
C LEU A 130 -3.84 1.27 -8.77
N ILE A 131 -3.91 0.63 -7.60
CA ILE A 131 -3.99 1.32 -6.32
C ILE A 131 -2.66 2.01 -6.00
N GLU A 132 -1.53 1.33 -6.21
CA GLU A 132 -0.20 1.91 -5.99
C GLU A 132 0.03 3.12 -6.90
N ARG A 133 -0.36 3.05 -8.18
CA ARG A 133 -0.27 4.19 -9.11
C ARG A 133 -1.01 5.43 -8.61
N LYS A 134 -2.15 5.28 -7.93
CA LYS A 134 -2.91 6.42 -7.38
C LYS A 134 -2.19 7.12 -6.23
N ARG A 135 -1.20 6.46 -5.61
CA ARG A 135 -0.40 7.02 -4.51
C ARG A 135 0.74 7.92 -5.00
N ILE A 136 1.21 7.71 -6.23
CA ILE A 136 2.29 8.51 -6.81
C ILE A 136 1.67 9.78 -7.40
N PRO A 137 1.91 10.97 -6.83
CA PRO A 137 1.52 12.21 -7.48
C PRO A 137 2.14 12.25 -8.88
N LEU A 138 1.34 12.52 -9.92
CA LEU A 138 1.82 12.62 -11.31
C LEU A 138 3.04 13.55 -11.45
N THR A 139 3.13 14.56 -10.59
CA THR A 139 4.27 15.49 -10.49
C THR A 139 5.60 14.82 -10.12
N ASP A 140 5.60 13.77 -9.30
CA ASP A 140 6.83 13.08 -8.88
C ASP A 140 7.34 12.12 -9.96
N PHE A 141 6.46 11.49 -10.74
CA PHE A 141 6.88 10.58 -11.80
C PHE A 141 7.57 11.32 -12.96
N SER A 142 7.04 12.49 -13.36
CA SER A 142 7.68 13.36 -14.35
C SER A 142 8.98 13.97 -13.83
N ALA A 143 9.08 14.29 -12.54
CA ALA A 143 10.33 14.80 -11.95
C ALA A 143 11.43 13.72 -11.88
N MET A 144 11.09 12.47 -11.54
CA MET A 144 12.03 11.35 -11.47
C MET A 144 12.53 10.90 -12.85
N THR A 145 11.68 10.99 -13.89
CA THR A 145 12.05 10.64 -15.27
C THR A 145 12.75 11.78 -16.02
N ALA A 146 12.44 13.04 -15.71
CA ALA A 146 13.13 14.19 -16.28
C ALA A 146 14.59 14.32 -15.81
N ALA A 147 14.91 13.84 -14.60
CA ALA A 147 16.29 13.79 -14.11
C ALA A 147 17.16 12.75 -14.85
N ALA A 148 16.55 11.70 -15.42
CA ALA A 148 17.25 10.65 -16.17
C ALA A 148 17.49 11.01 -17.66
N SER A 149 16.93 12.11 -18.17
CA SER A 149 17.14 12.57 -19.56
C SER A 149 18.15 13.74 -19.66
N LYS A 150 18.96 13.96 -18.62
CA LYS A 150 20.13 14.85 -18.69
C LYS A 150 21.40 14.01 -18.61
N ASP A 151 21.67 13.27 -19.67
CA ASP A 151 23.00 12.82 -20.08
C ASP A 151 23.11 12.95 -21.60
#